data_AF-A0A7X8VPD2-F1
#
_entry.id   AF-A0A7X8VPD2-F1
#
_cell.length_a   1.000
_cell.length_b   1.000
_cell.length_c   1.000
_cell.angle_alpha   90.00
_cell.angle_beta   90.00
_cell.angle_gamma   90.00
#
_symmetry.space_group_name_H-M   'P 1'
#
loop_
_entity.id
_entity.type
_entity.pdbx_description
1 polymer ?
#
loop_
_entity_poly.entity_id
_entity_poly.type
_entity_poly.pdbx_seq_one_letter_code
_entity_poly.pdbx_strand_id
1 'polypeptide(L)'
;MKLPIKFAVITALVLFSLTTRLGAEPANGKISLLPGADSSLEAAIESLQPDGGLLELGAGIYRLEETSIPENVDLHFLPGAVIEVAKNLKINGGLQAGETQIFSGPGTVSGMVKTAVVLPQWFGAKADGMHDDTRAIQQAADLAQFSSGKLLRLNPGSYVFSDSINIRCNVDCRGTLLQRLEVDHEKTKHSNFTYVPSHFVRKVFRVSIVPDQPALRLKSEPFLGLKAGDFKLPLAGKVELEDSSGTVELQEGGSIRFFSTDFFSSRHNQYGDEWYDKTEISMLVSGRGDFYPELMYSYLPPPEAAEWNEQQQYKKGDYCRHEGKLYKAVWASGPGATFKHNFKGLVQLGPSKPRPGTTSYPMTFDDGIEDNIRTWREVYTQVYYQPPQAALSIDGLSIEVSVVGSDTEKLRLNSGSALSVSRSNTTLNNLKVFCSSPNATL
;
A
#
# COMPACT_ATOMS: atom_id res chain seq x y z
N MET A 1 3.57 20.22 -70.25
CA MET A 1 3.66 21.69 -70.09
C MET A 1 4.04 21.94 -68.64
N LYS A 2 5.29 22.32 -68.38
CA LYS A 2 5.92 22.38 -67.05
C LYS A 2 5.75 23.79 -66.43
N LEU A 3 5.65 23.79 -65.10
CA LEU A 3 5.65 24.88 -64.11
C LEU A 3 6.32 26.22 -64.49
N PRO A 4 5.86 27.34 -63.91
CA PRO A 4 6.58 27.88 -62.73
C PRO A 4 5.69 28.60 -61.69
N ILE A 5 5.94 28.39 -60.39
CA ILE A 5 5.70 29.41 -59.35
C ILE A 5 6.84 29.35 -58.32
N LYS A 6 7.51 30.49 -58.15
CA LYS A 6 8.52 30.78 -57.12
C LYS A 6 7.82 31.09 -55.80
N PHE A 7 8.37 30.63 -54.67
CA PHE A 7 8.41 31.43 -53.44
C PHE A 7 9.69 31.11 -52.66
N ALA A 8 10.45 32.17 -52.41
CA ALA A 8 11.62 32.18 -51.53
C ALA A 8 11.14 32.37 -50.10
N VAL A 9 11.69 31.61 -49.15
CA VAL A 9 11.63 31.94 -47.72
C VAL A 9 13.06 31.97 -47.20
N ILE A 10 13.42 33.16 -46.76
CA ILE A 10 14.64 33.56 -46.07
C ILE A 10 14.48 33.11 -44.61
N THR A 11 15.36 32.25 -44.11
CA THR A 11 15.50 32.03 -42.67
C THR A 11 16.83 32.64 -42.23
N ALA A 12 16.73 33.78 -41.55
CA ALA A 12 17.83 34.53 -41.00
C ALA A 12 18.47 33.78 -39.84
N LEU A 13 19.77 33.49 -39.98
CA LEU A 13 20.65 33.08 -38.90
C LEU A 13 20.98 34.34 -38.08
N VAL A 14 20.33 34.51 -36.94
CA VAL A 14 20.65 35.60 -36.02
C VAL A 14 21.68 35.11 -35.02
N LEU A 15 22.95 35.36 -35.34
CA LEU A 15 24.04 35.45 -34.37
C LEU A 15 23.80 36.68 -33.50
N PHE A 16 23.52 36.51 -32.21
CA PHE A 16 23.73 37.57 -31.21
C PHE A 16 24.88 37.17 -30.30
N SER A 17 26.03 37.77 -30.58
CA SER A 17 27.10 37.96 -29.61
C SER A 17 26.75 39.19 -28.78
N LEU A 18 26.52 39.00 -27.48
CA LEU A 18 26.63 40.06 -26.50
C LEU A 18 27.35 39.51 -25.27
N THR A 19 28.65 39.74 -25.23
CA THR A 19 29.48 39.69 -24.03
C THR A 19 29.03 40.82 -23.09
N THR A 20 28.44 40.48 -21.95
CA THR A 20 28.40 41.37 -20.78
C THR A 20 28.18 40.58 -19.48
N ARG A 21 29.26 40.52 -18.68
CA ARG A 21 29.39 39.99 -17.30
C ARG A 21 28.93 38.55 -17.04
N LEU A 22 29.80 37.62 -17.44
CA LEU A 22 29.93 36.29 -16.86
C LEU A 22 30.06 36.38 -15.32
N GLY A 23 29.07 35.84 -14.62
CA GLY A 23 29.25 35.19 -13.32
C GLY A 23 29.34 33.66 -13.42
N ALA A 24 29.40 33.12 -14.65
CA ALA A 24 29.39 31.69 -14.93
C ALA A 24 30.32 31.38 -16.12
N GLU A 25 31.63 31.41 -15.92
CA GLU A 25 32.50 30.60 -16.78
C GLU A 25 32.34 29.14 -16.36
N PRO A 26 32.07 28.19 -17.28
CA PRO A 26 32.14 26.77 -17.00
C PRO A 26 33.61 26.36 -16.86
N ALA A 27 34.23 26.70 -15.74
CA ALA A 27 35.49 26.10 -15.36
C ALA A 27 35.20 24.66 -14.89
N ASN A 28 35.62 23.66 -15.67
CA ASN A 28 35.61 22.23 -15.33
C ASN A 28 34.22 21.55 -15.18
N GLY A 29 33.22 21.94 -15.98
CA GLY A 29 31.90 21.30 -15.91
C GLY A 29 31.18 21.57 -14.59
N LYS A 30 31.47 22.69 -13.93
CA LYS A 30 30.76 23.17 -12.74
C LYS A 30 30.04 24.47 -13.08
N ILE A 31 28.77 24.57 -12.70
CA ILE A 31 27.98 25.80 -12.73
C ILE A 31 27.46 26.07 -11.32
N SER A 32 27.61 27.31 -10.86
CA SER A 32 27.08 27.75 -9.56
C SER A 32 25.95 28.75 -9.80
N LEU A 33 24.77 28.43 -9.30
CA LEU A 33 23.61 29.29 -9.37
C LEU A 33 23.37 29.98 -8.03
N LEU A 34 22.90 31.23 -8.12
CA LEU A 34 22.31 31.97 -7.02
C LEU A 34 20.89 32.37 -7.42
N PRO A 35 19.94 32.43 -6.47
CA PRO A 35 18.58 32.85 -6.78
C PRO A 35 18.58 34.30 -7.26
N GLY A 36 17.85 34.57 -8.35
CA GLY A 36 17.80 35.90 -8.98
C GLY A 36 18.98 36.21 -9.91
N ALA A 37 19.87 35.26 -10.17
CA ALA A 37 20.82 35.36 -11.28
C ALA A 37 20.07 35.41 -12.63
N ASP A 38 20.69 36.01 -13.65
CA ASP A 38 20.12 36.14 -15.00
C ASP A 38 19.83 34.77 -15.66
N SER A 39 20.46 33.69 -15.15
CA SER A 39 20.27 32.32 -15.61
C SER A 39 19.30 31.52 -14.72
N SER A 40 18.22 31.01 -15.32
CA SER A 40 17.30 30.05 -14.70
C SER A 40 17.97 28.70 -14.44
N LEU A 41 17.37 27.87 -13.57
CA LEU A 41 17.81 26.50 -13.32
C LEU A 41 17.83 25.67 -14.62
N GLU A 42 16.80 25.80 -15.46
CA GLU A 42 16.64 25.13 -16.74
C GLU A 42 17.79 25.47 -17.71
N ALA A 43 18.07 26.76 -17.87
CA ALA A 43 19.19 27.23 -18.69
C ALA A 43 20.56 26.70 -18.20
N ALA A 44 20.76 26.60 -16.88
CA ALA A 44 21.98 26.02 -16.32
C ALA A 44 22.11 24.53 -16.64
N ILE A 45 21.01 23.77 -16.54
CA ILE A 45 20.98 22.36 -16.93
C ILE A 45 21.31 22.20 -18.42
N GLU A 46 20.71 23.03 -19.29
CA GLU A 46 20.98 23.02 -20.73
C GLU A 46 22.45 23.31 -21.04
N SER A 47 23.06 24.27 -20.35
CA SER A 47 24.48 24.63 -20.56
C SER A 47 25.48 23.57 -20.11
N LEU A 48 25.05 22.60 -19.30
CA LEU A 48 25.86 21.42 -18.95
C LEU A 48 25.73 20.29 -19.97
N GLN A 49 24.83 20.38 -20.96
CA GLN A 49 24.65 19.32 -21.95
C GLN A 49 25.63 19.44 -23.13
N PRO A 50 26.05 18.32 -23.74
CA PRO A 50 25.72 16.92 -23.39
C PRO A 50 26.69 16.29 -22.37
N ASP A 51 27.78 16.97 -22.01
CA ASP A 51 28.89 16.38 -21.26
C ASP A 51 28.57 16.13 -19.78
N GLY A 52 27.59 16.85 -19.23
CA GLY A 52 27.21 16.79 -17.84
C GLY A 52 28.06 17.67 -16.94
N GLY A 53 27.91 17.50 -15.63
CA GLY A 53 28.68 18.26 -14.65
C GLY A 53 27.99 18.50 -13.32
N LEU A 54 28.59 19.37 -12.51
CA LEU A 54 28.09 19.75 -11.20
C LEU A 54 27.29 21.05 -11.27
N LEU A 55 26.03 21.00 -10.87
CA LEU A 55 25.19 22.17 -10.66
C LEU A 55 25.10 22.46 -9.15
N GLU A 56 25.84 23.47 -8.72
CA GLU A 56 25.86 23.93 -7.34
C GLU A 56 24.82 25.02 -7.13
N LEU A 57 23.95 24.83 -6.14
CA LEU A 57 22.88 25.76 -5.80
C LEU A 57 23.24 26.49 -4.51
N GLY A 58 23.45 27.80 -4.61
CA GLY A 58 23.65 28.66 -3.44
C GLY A 58 22.36 29.05 -2.74
N ALA A 59 22.49 29.70 -1.59
CA ALA A 59 21.37 29.98 -0.69
C ALA A 59 20.22 30.76 -1.35
N GLY A 60 19.00 30.31 -1.12
CA GLY A 60 17.72 30.94 -1.48
C GLY A 60 16.80 30.01 -2.30
N ILE A 61 15.74 30.58 -2.87
CA ILE A 61 14.61 29.82 -3.41
C ILE A 61 14.61 29.82 -4.94
N TYR A 62 14.72 28.64 -5.55
CA TYR A 62 14.62 28.40 -6.98
C TYR A 62 13.22 27.87 -7.29
N ARG A 63 12.42 28.65 -8.01
CA ARG A 63 11.04 28.26 -8.37
C ARG A 63 11.03 27.58 -9.71
N LEU A 64 10.44 26.39 -9.77
CA LEU A 64 10.21 25.69 -11.02
C LEU A 64 8.80 25.11 -11.06
N GLU A 65 8.20 25.12 -12.25
CA GLU A 65 6.93 24.45 -12.50
C GLU A 65 7.16 22.94 -12.63
N GLU A 66 7.97 22.55 -13.61
CA GLU A 66 8.31 21.18 -13.92
C GLU A 66 9.66 21.10 -14.63
N THR A 67 10.53 20.17 -14.22
CA THR A 67 11.82 19.95 -14.90
C THR A 67 12.40 18.56 -14.65
N SER A 68 13.36 18.15 -15.49
CA SER A 68 14.10 16.90 -15.32
C SER A 68 15.61 17.16 -15.30
N ILE A 69 16.27 16.76 -14.22
CA ILE A 69 17.72 16.70 -14.10
C ILE A 69 18.21 15.40 -14.75
N PRO A 70 19.01 15.47 -15.82
CA PRO A 70 19.50 14.29 -16.53
C PRO A 70 20.57 13.54 -15.71
N GLU A 71 20.88 12.31 -16.12
CA GLU A 71 21.75 11.42 -15.35
C GLU A 71 23.22 11.83 -15.25
N ASN A 72 23.64 12.72 -16.14
CA ASN A 72 24.99 13.29 -16.22
C ASN A 72 25.14 14.61 -15.45
N VAL A 73 24.07 15.13 -14.83
CA VAL A 73 24.11 16.38 -14.04
C VAL A 73 23.90 16.08 -12.57
N ASP A 74 24.90 16.42 -11.75
CA ASP A 74 24.85 16.25 -10.30
C ASP A 74 24.42 17.55 -9.62
N LEU A 75 23.47 17.47 -8.69
CA LEU A 75 23.05 18.60 -7.87
C LEU A 75 23.86 18.65 -6.57
N HIS A 76 24.38 19.83 -6.23
CA HIS A 76 24.97 20.12 -4.92
C HIS A 76 24.27 21.32 -4.26
N PHE A 77 23.54 21.05 -3.19
CA PHE A 77 22.85 22.09 -2.41
C PHE A 77 23.76 22.64 -1.33
N LEU A 78 24.08 23.93 -1.43
CA LEU A 78 24.72 24.66 -0.34
C LEU A 78 23.69 25.02 0.74
N PRO A 79 24.13 25.31 1.99
CA PRO A 79 23.21 25.68 3.07
C PRO A 79 22.24 26.81 2.68
N GLY A 80 20.95 26.56 2.87
CA GLY A 80 19.88 27.51 2.57
C GLY A 80 19.37 27.50 1.13
N ALA A 81 19.91 26.66 0.25
CA ALA A 81 19.37 26.45 -1.10
C ALA A 81 18.10 25.58 -1.05
N VAL A 82 17.01 26.05 -1.66
CA VAL A 82 15.73 25.34 -1.72
C VAL A 82 15.15 25.43 -3.12
N ILE A 83 14.76 24.30 -3.68
CA ILE A 83 13.91 24.27 -4.87
C ILE A 83 12.44 24.22 -4.42
N GLU A 84 11.64 25.17 -4.87
CA GLU A 84 10.19 25.18 -4.73
C GLU A 84 9.58 24.52 -5.98
N VAL A 85 9.03 23.31 -5.81
CA VAL A 85 8.48 22.48 -6.87
C VAL A 85 6.98 22.67 -6.93
N ALA A 86 6.46 23.26 -8.02
CA ALA A 86 5.03 23.43 -8.19
C ALA A 86 4.33 22.15 -8.65
N LYS A 87 4.91 21.41 -9.62
CA LYS A 87 4.33 20.16 -10.17
C LYS A 87 5.27 18.97 -10.03
N ASN A 88 6.32 18.88 -10.85
CA ASN A 88 7.18 17.70 -10.91
C ASN A 88 8.66 18.06 -11.08
N LEU A 89 9.52 17.49 -10.25
CA LEU A 89 10.96 17.51 -10.42
C LEU A 89 11.45 16.06 -10.55
N LYS A 90 11.98 15.69 -11.71
CA LYS A 90 12.60 14.37 -11.91
C LYS A 90 14.12 14.51 -11.80
N ILE A 91 14.77 13.71 -10.97
CA ILE A 91 16.23 13.74 -10.79
C ILE A 91 16.79 12.36 -11.13
N ASN A 92 17.67 12.28 -12.11
CA ASN A 92 18.35 11.03 -12.49
C ASN A 92 19.88 11.08 -12.26
N GLY A 93 20.42 12.25 -11.92
CA GLY A 93 21.82 12.44 -11.57
C GLY A 93 22.10 12.34 -10.07
N GLY A 94 23.29 12.75 -9.65
CA GLY A 94 23.71 12.83 -8.27
C GLY A 94 22.95 13.88 -7.47
N LEU A 95 22.81 13.63 -6.17
CA LEU A 95 22.22 14.58 -5.23
C LEU A 95 23.07 14.62 -3.95
N GLN A 96 23.68 15.78 -3.71
CA GLN A 96 24.50 16.07 -2.55
C GLN A 96 23.87 17.23 -1.76
N ALA A 97 23.53 16.98 -0.50
CA ALA A 97 22.92 17.97 0.38
C ALA A 97 23.18 17.63 1.85
N GLY A 98 23.14 18.65 2.72
CA GLY A 98 23.16 18.47 4.17
C GLY A 98 21.79 18.06 4.74
N GLU A 99 21.68 18.06 6.07
CA GLU A 99 20.45 17.73 6.81
C GLU A 99 19.48 18.93 6.92
N THR A 100 19.26 19.62 5.81
CA THR A 100 18.39 20.80 5.74
C THR A 100 17.32 20.62 4.68
N GLN A 101 16.25 21.42 4.76
CA GLN A 101 15.25 21.45 3.69
C GLN A 101 15.87 21.94 2.39
N ILE A 102 15.69 21.15 1.33
CA ILE A 102 16.17 21.45 -0.03
C ILE A 102 15.04 21.41 -1.07
N PHE A 103 13.88 20.83 -0.71
CA PHE A 103 12.67 20.81 -1.51
C PHE A 103 11.51 21.41 -0.73
N SER A 104 10.67 22.17 -1.43
CA SER A 104 9.44 22.76 -0.91
C SER A 104 8.37 22.80 -2.00
N GLY A 105 7.17 23.27 -1.65
CA GLY A 105 6.05 23.39 -2.59
C GLY A 105 5.16 22.14 -2.66
N PRO A 106 4.04 22.24 -3.39
CA PRO A 106 3.03 21.20 -3.46
C PRO A 106 3.40 20.02 -4.38
N GLY A 107 4.40 20.19 -5.25
CA GLY A 107 4.78 19.19 -6.25
C GLY A 107 5.53 17.97 -5.71
N THR A 108 5.89 17.09 -6.65
CA THR A 108 6.52 15.79 -6.42
C THR A 108 7.96 15.80 -6.89
N VAL A 109 8.87 15.23 -6.08
CA VAL A 109 10.25 14.92 -6.47
C VAL A 109 10.37 13.42 -6.71
N SER A 110 10.88 13.03 -7.88
CA SER A 110 10.97 11.62 -8.30
C SER A 110 12.21 11.37 -9.14
N GLY A 111 12.42 10.13 -9.60
CA GLY A 111 13.51 9.77 -10.52
C GLY A 111 14.53 8.81 -9.92
N MET A 112 15.50 8.40 -10.73
CA MET A 112 16.56 7.47 -10.34
C MET A 112 17.75 8.23 -9.72
N VAL A 113 17.54 8.78 -8.51
CA VAL A 113 18.53 9.66 -7.88
C VAL A 113 19.76 8.88 -7.43
N LYS A 114 20.95 9.36 -7.81
CA LYS A 114 22.22 8.74 -7.42
C LYS A 114 22.66 9.25 -6.04
N THR A 115 21.93 8.85 -5.01
CA THR A 115 22.27 9.11 -3.61
C THR A 115 22.08 7.86 -2.74
N ALA A 116 22.96 7.71 -1.75
CA ALA A 116 22.98 6.54 -0.87
C ALA A 116 21.87 6.58 0.19
N VAL A 117 21.40 7.77 0.56
CA VAL A 117 20.42 8.00 1.63
C VAL A 117 19.50 9.14 1.24
N VAL A 118 18.22 9.01 1.56
CA VAL A 118 17.24 10.10 1.46
C VAL A 118 16.73 10.44 2.87
N LEU A 119 16.61 11.74 3.14
CA LEU A 119 16.22 12.29 4.44
C LEU A 119 14.85 12.98 4.37
N PRO A 120 13.93 12.76 5.31
CA PRO A 120 12.72 13.57 5.44
C PRO A 120 12.99 15.06 5.61
N GLN A 121 14.13 15.43 6.21
CA GLN A 121 14.56 16.81 6.38
C GLN A 121 14.67 17.56 5.05
N TRP A 122 15.04 16.86 3.96
CA TRP A 122 15.08 17.45 2.62
C TRP A 122 13.72 17.98 2.17
N PHE A 123 12.64 17.42 2.70
CA PHE A 123 11.24 17.77 2.42
C PHE A 123 10.58 18.58 3.55
N GLY A 124 11.36 19.04 4.53
CA GLY A 124 10.88 19.91 5.61
C GLY A 124 10.41 19.21 6.88
N ALA A 125 10.71 17.91 7.06
CA ALA A 125 10.46 17.25 8.34
C ALA A 125 11.25 17.92 9.48
N LYS A 126 10.60 18.11 10.63
CA LYS A 126 11.20 18.78 11.81
C LYS A 126 11.60 17.82 12.91
N ALA A 127 10.91 16.68 13.04
CA ALA A 127 11.20 15.67 14.06
C ALA A 127 11.19 16.21 15.50
N ASP A 128 10.33 17.19 15.78
CA ASP A 128 10.29 17.91 17.07
C ASP A 128 9.18 17.42 18.02
N GLY A 129 8.46 16.36 17.65
CA GLY A 129 7.33 15.82 18.40
C GLY A 129 6.09 16.70 18.34
N MET A 130 6.06 17.77 17.56
CA MET A 130 4.95 18.71 17.47
C MET A 130 4.41 18.84 16.04
N HIS A 131 5.29 19.04 15.07
CA HIS A 131 4.89 19.25 13.69
C HIS A 131 4.55 17.95 12.99
N ASP A 132 3.51 18.01 12.15
CA ASP A 132 3.12 16.90 11.31
C ASP A 132 4.14 16.71 10.17
N ASP A 133 4.94 15.66 10.30
CA ASP A 133 6.00 15.30 9.36
C ASP A 133 5.52 14.29 8.29
N THR A 134 4.23 13.91 8.29
CA THR A 134 3.67 12.85 7.42
C THR A 134 4.07 13.01 5.96
N ARG A 135 3.85 14.21 5.40
CA ARG A 135 4.13 14.50 3.99
C ARG A 135 5.62 14.36 3.68
N ALA A 136 6.47 14.92 4.53
CA ALA A 136 7.91 14.92 4.33
C ALA A 136 8.49 13.50 4.42
N ILE A 137 7.99 12.68 5.34
CA ILE A 137 8.36 11.26 5.46
C ILE A 137 7.91 10.50 4.21
N GLN A 138 6.67 10.71 3.75
CA GLN A 138 6.15 10.00 2.58
C GLN A 138 6.93 10.37 1.31
N GLN A 139 7.21 11.65 1.06
CA GLN A 139 8.00 12.07 -0.10
C GLN A 139 9.43 11.54 -0.06
N ALA A 140 10.05 11.50 1.12
CA ALA A 140 11.37 10.89 1.29
C ALA A 140 11.34 9.38 1.05
N ALA A 141 10.32 8.67 1.55
CA ALA A 141 10.17 7.23 1.33
C ALA A 141 9.96 6.90 -0.16
N ASP A 142 9.15 7.70 -0.86
CA ASP A 142 8.86 7.54 -2.29
C ASP A 142 10.11 7.81 -3.15
N LEU A 143 10.88 8.86 -2.83
CA LEU A 143 12.14 9.13 -3.53
C LEU A 143 13.20 8.05 -3.21
N ALA A 144 13.29 7.62 -1.96
CA ALA A 144 14.22 6.59 -1.53
C ALA A 144 14.04 5.28 -2.30
N GLN A 145 12.79 4.88 -2.61
CA GLN A 145 12.50 3.66 -3.38
C GLN A 145 13.32 3.53 -4.67
N PHE A 146 13.54 4.65 -5.36
CA PHE A 146 14.24 4.72 -6.65
C PHE A 146 15.66 5.27 -6.55
N SER A 147 16.14 5.61 -5.35
CA SER A 147 17.52 6.04 -5.12
C SER A 147 18.50 4.87 -5.26
N SER A 148 19.77 5.17 -5.57
CA SER A 148 20.81 4.14 -5.69
C SER A 148 21.05 3.35 -4.39
N GLY A 149 20.91 3.99 -3.23
CA GLY A 149 21.02 3.31 -1.92
C GLY A 149 19.74 2.65 -1.43
N LYS A 150 18.58 2.97 -2.03
CA LYS A 150 17.26 2.50 -1.60
C LYS A 150 16.97 2.68 -0.10
N LEU A 151 17.52 3.73 0.52
CA LEU A 151 17.52 3.88 1.99
C LEU A 151 16.89 5.20 2.42
N LEU A 152 15.78 5.08 3.16
CA LEU A 152 15.21 6.14 3.97
C LEU A 152 15.91 6.15 5.32
N ARG A 153 16.52 7.28 5.70
CA ARG A 153 17.05 7.47 7.06
C ARG A 153 16.20 8.46 7.83
N LEU A 154 15.67 8.00 8.97
CA LEU A 154 15.03 8.84 9.97
C LEU A 154 16.08 9.19 11.03
N ASN A 155 16.60 10.41 10.97
CA ASN A 155 17.54 10.91 11.97
C ASN A 155 16.89 11.00 13.37
N PRO A 156 17.67 11.10 14.46
CA PRO A 156 17.13 11.24 15.81
C PRO A 156 16.11 12.38 15.92
N GLY A 157 15.03 12.12 16.66
CA GLY A 157 13.90 13.04 16.82
C GLY A 157 12.57 12.29 16.95
N SER A 158 11.49 13.04 17.15
CA SER A 158 10.12 12.54 17.24
C SER A 158 9.30 13.06 16.06
N TYR A 159 8.89 12.17 15.16
CA TYR A 159 8.18 12.53 13.94
C TYR A 159 6.69 12.28 14.13
N VAL A 160 5.90 13.35 14.29
CA VAL A 160 4.44 13.21 14.38
C VAL A 160 3.90 12.88 13.00
N PHE A 161 2.97 11.93 12.93
CA PHE A 161 2.24 11.64 11.70
C PHE A 161 0.74 11.55 11.95
N SER A 162 -0.04 12.12 11.04
CA SER A 162 -1.51 12.21 11.11
C SER A 162 -2.20 11.43 9.98
N ASP A 163 -1.43 10.84 9.07
CA ASP A 163 -1.92 9.94 8.01
C ASP A 163 -1.02 8.73 7.80
N SER A 164 -1.46 7.79 6.97
CA SER A 164 -0.72 6.56 6.72
C SER A 164 0.58 6.81 5.96
N ILE A 165 1.65 6.16 6.40
CA ILE A 165 2.97 6.16 5.77
C ILE A 165 3.15 4.83 5.06
N ASN A 166 3.52 4.88 3.79
CA ASN A 166 3.81 3.72 2.94
C ASN A 166 5.31 3.66 2.62
N ILE A 167 5.95 2.55 2.98
CA ILE A 167 7.40 2.34 2.85
C ILE A 167 7.67 1.27 1.79
N ARG A 168 8.48 1.61 0.78
CA ARG A 168 8.91 0.73 -0.33
C ARG A 168 10.43 0.62 -0.43
N CYS A 169 11.14 1.03 0.61
CA CYS A 169 12.59 1.16 0.65
C CYS A 169 13.15 0.59 1.96
N ASN A 170 14.46 0.42 2.02
CA ASN A 170 15.15 0.11 3.27
C ASN A 170 14.99 1.29 4.23
N VAL A 171 15.02 1.00 5.53
CA VAL A 171 14.88 1.99 6.58
C VAL A 171 16.01 1.86 7.60
N ASP A 172 16.68 2.97 7.88
CA ASP A 172 17.57 3.20 9.05
C ASP A 172 16.87 4.23 9.94
N CYS A 173 16.17 3.75 10.97
CA CYS A 173 15.41 4.59 11.87
C CYS A 173 16.14 4.79 13.19
N ARG A 174 16.51 6.04 13.46
CA ARG A 174 17.17 6.49 14.69
C ARG A 174 16.30 7.42 15.53
N GLY A 175 15.13 7.79 15.01
CA GLY A 175 14.10 8.55 15.71
C GLY A 175 12.93 7.68 16.15
N THR A 176 11.80 8.33 16.45
CA THR A 176 10.53 7.66 16.78
C THR A 176 9.39 8.26 15.95
N LEU A 177 8.60 7.42 15.31
CA LEU A 177 7.34 7.81 14.69
C LEU A 177 6.27 7.91 15.79
N LEU A 178 5.69 9.09 15.98
CA LEU A 178 4.71 9.37 17.03
C LEU A 178 3.29 9.46 16.47
N GLN A 179 2.46 8.51 16.88
CA GLN A 179 1.05 8.41 16.56
C GLN A 179 0.20 8.93 17.73
N ARG A 180 -0.65 9.92 17.47
CA ARG A 180 -1.62 10.46 18.44
C ARG A 180 -3.04 10.02 18.07
N LEU A 181 -3.62 9.16 18.89
CA LEU A 181 -4.95 8.62 18.69
C LEU A 181 -5.98 9.42 19.50
N GLU A 182 -7.04 9.84 18.84
CA GLU A 182 -8.21 10.45 19.48
C GLU A 182 -9.35 9.42 19.55
N VAL A 183 -9.94 9.27 20.74
CA VAL A 183 -11.06 8.36 20.95
C VAL A 183 -12.36 8.97 20.40
N ASP A 184 -13.13 8.13 19.71
CA ASP A 184 -14.49 8.39 19.27
C ASP A 184 -15.47 7.76 20.27
N HIS A 185 -15.83 8.53 21.30
CA HIS A 185 -16.70 8.06 22.38
C HIS A 185 -18.09 7.66 21.89
N GLU A 186 -18.59 8.25 20.80
CA GLU A 186 -19.90 7.96 20.21
C GLU A 186 -19.97 6.55 19.59
N LYS A 187 -18.82 5.98 19.21
CA LYS A 187 -18.72 4.64 18.62
C LYS A 187 -18.36 3.55 19.62
N THR A 188 -18.33 3.86 20.92
CA THR A 188 -18.04 2.89 21.97
C THR A 188 -19.02 1.73 21.93
N LYS A 189 -18.52 0.48 21.87
CA LYS A 189 -19.34 -0.73 21.84
C LYS A 189 -19.23 -1.52 23.13
N HIS A 190 -20.38 -1.95 23.64
CA HIS A 190 -20.47 -2.96 24.68
C HIS A 190 -20.66 -4.32 24.02
N SER A 191 -19.94 -5.34 24.49
CA SER A 191 -20.07 -6.71 24.03
C SER A 191 -20.40 -7.61 25.21
N ASN A 192 -21.32 -8.55 25.02
CA ASN A 192 -21.66 -9.54 26.04
C ASN A 192 -20.50 -10.51 26.33
N PHE A 193 -19.48 -10.56 25.46
CA PHE A 193 -18.28 -11.38 25.64
C PHE A 193 -17.14 -10.65 26.35
N THR A 194 -17.26 -9.34 26.60
CA THR A 194 -16.17 -8.54 27.20
C THR A 194 -16.70 -7.62 28.29
N TYR A 195 -16.14 -7.72 29.50
CA TYR A 195 -16.57 -6.98 30.70
C TYR A 195 -16.27 -5.47 30.68
N VAL A 196 -15.57 -4.97 29.65
CA VAL A 196 -15.26 -3.54 29.46
C VAL A 196 -15.64 -3.13 28.04
N PRO A 197 -16.12 -1.88 27.84
CA PRO A 197 -16.41 -1.36 26.51
C PRO A 197 -15.16 -1.36 25.61
N SER A 198 -15.40 -1.46 24.31
CA SER A 198 -14.38 -1.23 23.28
C SER A 198 -14.58 0.14 22.64
N HIS A 199 -13.56 0.98 22.71
CA HIS A 199 -13.57 2.32 22.15
C HIS A 199 -12.95 2.31 20.75
N PHE A 200 -13.54 3.09 19.85
CA PHE A 200 -13.00 3.30 18.51
C PHE A 200 -12.21 4.61 18.49
N VAL A 201 -11.29 4.74 17.54
CA VAL A 201 -10.56 5.99 17.30
C VAL A 201 -11.20 6.76 16.16
N ARG A 202 -11.09 8.09 16.18
CA ARG A 202 -11.67 8.97 15.15
C ARG A 202 -11.05 8.73 13.77
N LYS A 203 -9.73 8.50 13.73
CA LYS A 203 -8.96 8.22 12.52
C LYS A 203 -7.99 7.07 12.78
N VAL A 204 -7.96 6.12 11.84
CA VAL A 204 -6.98 5.04 11.81
C VAL A 204 -5.93 5.41 10.76
N PHE A 205 -4.67 5.30 11.12
CA PHE A 205 -3.54 5.51 10.23
C PHE A 205 -2.50 4.39 10.46
N ARG A 206 -1.71 4.10 9.43
CA ARG A 206 -0.85 2.90 9.38
C ARG A 206 0.55 3.23 8.91
N VAL A 207 1.55 2.55 9.47
CA VAL A 207 2.89 2.47 8.89
C VAL A 207 2.99 1.16 8.13
N SER A 208 2.81 1.22 6.82
CA SER A 208 2.69 0.05 5.96
C SER A 208 3.98 -0.14 5.15
N ILE A 209 4.63 -1.28 5.31
CA ILE A 209 5.70 -1.69 4.40
C ILE A 209 5.00 -2.37 3.22
N VAL A 210 5.01 -1.72 2.06
CA VAL A 210 4.14 -2.11 0.94
C VAL A 210 4.95 -2.64 -0.23
N PRO A 211 4.36 -3.53 -1.07
CA PRO A 211 4.97 -3.94 -2.32
C PRO A 211 5.25 -2.76 -3.27
N ASP A 212 6.25 -2.91 -4.14
CA ASP A 212 6.60 -1.91 -5.17
C ASP A 212 5.44 -1.67 -6.15
N GLN A 213 4.69 -2.73 -6.43
CA GLN A 213 3.53 -2.73 -7.31
C GLN A 213 2.41 -3.55 -6.67
N PRO A 214 1.13 -3.19 -6.87
CA PRO A 214 0.02 -3.98 -6.35
C PRO A 214 0.02 -5.40 -6.94
N ALA A 215 -0.55 -6.34 -6.19
CA ALA A 215 -0.76 -7.69 -6.69
C ALA A 215 -1.72 -7.68 -7.89
N LEU A 216 -1.39 -8.47 -8.91
CA LEU A 216 -2.17 -8.64 -10.12
C LEU A 216 -3.25 -9.69 -9.90
N ARG A 217 -4.49 -9.41 -10.32
CA ARG A 217 -5.57 -10.41 -10.32
C ARG A 217 -5.48 -11.23 -11.61
N LEU A 218 -5.37 -12.54 -11.45
CA LEU A 218 -5.32 -13.50 -12.55
C LEU A 218 -6.70 -14.11 -12.77
N LYS A 219 -7.03 -14.50 -14.01
CA LYS A 219 -8.19 -15.37 -14.26
C LYS A 219 -8.09 -16.64 -13.44
N SER A 220 -9.16 -17.01 -12.77
CA SER A 220 -9.16 -18.10 -11.78
C SER A 220 -9.37 -19.48 -12.40
N GLU A 221 -10.07 -19.53 -13.53
CA GLU A 221 -10.49 -20.75 -14.24
C GLU A 221 -9.33 -21.71 -14.51
N PRO A 222 -8.14 -21.25 -14.97
CA PRO A 222 -7.03 -22.15 -15.24
C PRO A 222 -6.49 -22.86 -14.00
N PHE A 223 -6.75 -22.33 -12.81
CA PHE A 223 -6.28 -22.89 -11.54
C PHE A 223 -7.30 -23.83 -10.89
N LEU A 224 -8.51 -23.91 -11.42
CA LEU A 224 -9.52 -24.85 -10.93
C LEU A 224 -9.11 -26.28 -11.29
N GLY A 225 -9.09 -27.16 -10.29
CA GLY A 225 -8.63 -28.54 -10.40
C GLY A 225 -7.38 -28.84 -9.57
N LEU A 226 -6.70 -27.80 -9.05
CA LEU A 226 -5.60 -27.93 -8.10
C LEU A 226 -6.03 -28.66 -6.83
N LYS A 227 -5.14 -29.51 -6.31
CA LYS A 227 -5.38 -30.35 -5.14
C LYS A 227 -4.41 -30.00 -4.02
N ALA A 228 -4.86 -30.19 -2.78
CA ALA A 228 -3.98 -30.15 -1.63
C ALA A 228 -2.80 -31.13 -1.83
N GLY A 229 -1.59 -30.67 -1.55
CA GLY A 229 -0.34 -31.38 -1.78
C GLY A 229 0.30 -31.15 -3.16
N ASP A 230 -0.36 -30.44 -4.07
CA ASP A 230 0.27 -30.06 -5.34
C ASP A 230 1.40 -29.03 -5.11
N PHE A 231 2.47 -29.16 -5.89
CA PHE A 231 3.64 -28.26 -5.88
C PHE A 231 3.82 -27.50 -7.21
N LYS A 232 2.87 -27.63 -8.13
CA LYS A 232 2.99 -27.11 -9.49
C LYS A 232 1.66 -26.58 -10.00
N LEU A 233 1.69 -25.37 -10.56
CA LEU A 233 0.55 -24.77 -11.22
C LEU A 233 0.27 -25.50 -12.55
N PRO A 234 -1.00 -25.60 -12.97
CA PRO A 234 -1.38 -26.29 -14.21
C PRO A 234 -0.95 -25.54 -15.49
N LEU A 235 -0.32 -24.37 -15.36
CA LEU A 235 0.09 -23.51 -16.46
C LEU A 235 1.61 -23.30 -16.45
N ALA A 236 2.22 -23.34 -17.63
CA ALA A 236 3.58 -22.90 -17.87
C ALA A 236 3.57 -21.58 -18.66
N GLY A 237 4.06 -20.49 -18.06
CA GLY A 237 4.28 -19.22 -18.75
C GLY A 237 3.23 -18.14 -18.48
N LYS A 238 2.66 -17.58 -19.56
CA LYS A 238 1.80 -16.37 -19.51
C LYS A 238 0.40 -16.69 -19.00
N VAL A 239 -0.04 -15.95 -17.99
CA VAL A 239 -1.38 -16.04 -17.42
C VAL A 239 -2.16 -14.78 -17.73
N GLU A 240 -3.42 -14.93 -18.13
CA GLU A 240 -4.31 -13.80 -18.41
C GLU A 240 -4.72 -13.08 -17.12
N LEU A 241 -4.77 -11.75 -17.19
CA LEU A 241 -5.31 -10.91 -16.13
C LEU A 241 -6.83 -11.05 -16.08
N GLU A 242 -7.41 -10.91 -14.88
CA GLU A 242 -8.84 -11.11 -14.66
C GLU A 242 -9.72 -10.15 -15.49
N ASP A 243 -9.26 -8.93 -15.71
CA ASP A 243 -9.94 -7.89 -16.49
C ASP A 243 -9.70 -8.03 -18.01
N SER A 244 -8.99 -9.07 -18.45
CA SER A 244 -8.59 -9.29 -19.84
C SER A 244 -7.77 -8.15 -20.47
N SER A 245 -7.13 -7.30 -19.66
CA SER A 245 -6.26 -6.22 -20.13
C SER A 245 -4.93 -6.70 -20.72
N GLY A 246 -4.54 -7.96 -20.45
CA GLY A 246 -3.32 -8.54 -20.98
C GLY A 246 -2.93 -9.85 -20.29
N THR A 247 -1.64 -10.16 -20.38
CA THR A 247 -1.05 -11.36 -19.75
C THR A 247 0.18 -10.99 -18.94
N VAL A 248 0.48 -11.79 -17.92
CA VAL A 248 1.69 -11.67 -17.10
C VAL A 248 2.47 -12.99 -17.14
N GLU A 249 3.79 -12.89 -17.18
CA GLU A 249 4.68 -14.04 -17.04
C GLU A 249 5.06 -14.23 -15.58
N LEU A 250 4.84 -15.44 -15.08
CA LEU A 250 5.19 -15.81 -13.72
C LEU A 250 6.71 -15.95 -13.57
N GLN A 251 7.26 -15.43 -12.49
CA GLN A 251 8.70 -15.39 -12.24
C GLN A 251 9.05 -16.10 -10.94
N GLU A 252 10.21 -16.74 -10.92
CA GLU A 252 10.82 -17.27 -9.69
C GLU A 252 10.97 -16.16 -8.65
N GLY A 253 10.68 -16.48 -7.39
CA GLY A 253 10.63 -15.53 -6.27
C GLY A 253 9.35 -14.71 -6.18
N GLY A 254 8.47 -14.75 -7.19
CA GLY A 254 7.11 -14.21 -7.09
C GLY A 254 6.25 -15.03 -6.14
N SER A 255 5.13 -14.48 -5.68
CA SER A 255 4.16 -15.22 -4.85
C SER A 255 2.80 -15.30 -5.50
N ILE A 256 2.15 -16.44 -5.33
CA ILE A 256 0.78 -16.69 -5.75
C ILE A 256 -0.08 -16.90 -4.52
N ARG A 257 -1.20 -16.18 -4.44
CA ARG A 257 -2.18 -16.29 -3.36
C ARG A 257 -3.51 -16.74 -3.91
N PHE A 258 -4.06 -17.77 -3.30
CA PHE A 258 -5.41 -18.24 -3.54
C PHE A 258 -6.33 -17.73 -2.44
N PHE A 259 -7.49 -17.24 -2.83
CA PHE A 259 -8.59 -16.89 -1.94
C PHE A 259 -9.86 -17.49 -2.50
N SER A 260 -10.52 -18.36 -1.75
CA SER A 260 -11.80 -18.95 -2.14
C SER A 260 -12.80 -18.90 -0.99
N THR A 261 -13.99 -18.41 -1.30
CA THR A 261 -15.12 -18.40 -0.36
C THR A 261 -15.89 -19.73 -0.34
N ASP A 262 -15.47 -20.72 -1.14
CA ASP A 262 -15.88 -22.11 -0.94
C ASP A 262 -15.24 -22.65 0.35
N PHE A 263 -15.84 -22.29 1.47
CA PHE A 263 -15.31 -22.52 2.80
C PHE A 263 -15.26 -24.01 3.16
N PHE A 264 -14.40 -24.33 4.13
CA PHE A 264 -14.45 -25.58 4.89
C PHE A 264 -14.97 -25.31 6.31
N SER A 265 -15.55 -26.32 6.96
CA SER A 265 -15.93 -26.23 8.37
C SER A 265 -14.78 -26.67 9.28
N SER A 266 -14.70 -26.08 10.48
CA SER A 266 -13.70 -26.44 11.49
C SER A 266 -13.77 -27.94 11.81
N ARG A 267 -12.61 -28.55 12.09
CA ARG A 267 -12.57 -29.90 12.66
C ARG A 267 -12.73 -29.77 14.18
N HIS A 268 -13.95 -29.93 14.70
CA HIS A 268 -14.20 -30.21 16.12
C HIS A 268 -13.39 -29.32 17.09
N ASN A 269 -13.37 -28.00 16.89
CA ASN A 269 -12.63 -27.08 17.76
C ASN A 269 -13.28 -26.89 19.15
N GLN A 270 -14.30 -27.68 19.49
CA GLN A 270 -15.13 -27.58 20.71
C GLN A 270 -15.96 -26.29 20.83
N TYR A 271 -15.85 -25.35 19.89
CA TYR A 271 -16.61 -24.08 19.85
C TYR A 271 -17.77 -24.08 18.85
N GLY A 272 -18.04 -25.22 18.20
CA GLY A 272 -19.06 -25.39 17.17
C GLY A 272 -18.50 -25.31 15.74
N ASP A 273 -19.33 -25.59 14.74
CA ASP A 273 -18.90 -25.60 13.34
C ASP A 273 -18.68 -24.17 12.82
N GLU A 274 -17.51 -23.61 13.05
CA GLU A 274 -17.04 -22.40 12.38
C GLU A 274 -16.72 -22.70 10.90
N TRP A 275 -16.88 -21.71 10.03
CA TRP A 275 -16.51 -21.82 8.62
C TRP A 275 -15.38 -20.85 8.30
N TYR A 276 -14.44 -21.30 7.46
CA TYR A 276 -13.28 -20.51 7.08
C TYR A 276 -13.15 -20.48 5.56
N ASP A 277 -12.99 -19.28 5.02
CA ASP A 277 -12.59 -19.09 3.62
C ASP A 277 -11.21 -19.74 3.42
N LYS A 278 -11.01 -20.43 2.30
CA LYS A 278 -9.72 -21.01 1.94
C LYS A 278 -8.80 -19.89 1.50
N THR A 279 -7.75 -19.63 2.28
CA THR A 279 -6.74 -18.63 1.94
C THR A 279 -5.37 -19.25 2.13
N GLU A 280 -4.53 -19.18 1.11
CA GLU A 280 -3.14 -19.61 1.20
C GLU A 280 -2.26 -18.83 0.23
N ILE A 281 -0.95 -18.86 0.48
CA ILE A 281 0.06 -18.20 -0.33
C ILE A 281 1.29 -19.11 -0.45
N SER A 282 1.80 -19.22 -1.68
CA SER A 282 3.02 -19.96 -1.99
C SER A 282 3.97 -19.10 -2.82
N MET A 283 5.27 -19.33 -2.66
CA MET A 283 6.31 -18.70 -3.46
C MET A 283 6.59 -19.56 -4.69
N LEU A 284 6.68 -18.95 -5.87
CA LEU A 284 7.14 -19.59 -7.08
C LEU A 284 8.65 -19.85 -6.98
N VAL A 285 9.05 -21.10 -7.11
CA VAL A 285 10.46 -21.53 -7.15
C VAL A 285 10.95 -21.77 -8.58
N SER A 286 10.08 -21.57 -9.58
CA SER A 286 10.45 -21.52 -10.99
C SER A 286 9.46 -20.67 -11.79
N GLY A 287 9.93 -20.10 -12.92
CA GLY A 287 9.03 -19.44 -13.90
C GLY A 287 8.07 -20.41 -14.62
N ARG A 288 8.16 -21.71 -14.36
CA ARG A 288 7.26 -22.75 -14.91
C ARG A 288 6.09 -23.09 -13.99
N GLY A 289 5.93 -22.34 -12.90
CA GLY A 289 4.82 -22.50 -11.97
C GLY A 289 5.07 -23.54 -10.87
N ASP A 290 6.32 -23.99 -10.65
CA ASP A 290 6.64 -24.77 -9.46
C ASP A 290 6.63 -23.83 -8.24
N PHE A 291 6.08 -24.26 -7.10
CA PHE A 291 5.94 -23.42 -5.91
C PHE A 291 6.16 -24.16 -4.59
N TYR A 292 6.42 -23.38 -3.54
CA TYR A 292 6.59 -23.85 -2.17
C TYR A 292 6.07 -22.82 -1.15
N PRO A 293 5.43 -23.23 -0.04
CA PRO A 293 5.03 -24.60 0.30
C PRO A 293 3.93 -25.14 -0.64
N GLU A 294 3.69 -26.45 -0.60
CA GLU A 294 2.58 -27.11 -1.30
C GLU A 294 1.22 -26.52 -0.92
N LEU A 295 0.22 -26.78 -1.76
CA LEU A 295 -1.13 -26.34 -1.45
C LEU A 295 -1.68 -27.05 -0.22
N MET A 296 -2.23 -26.29 0.70
CA MET A 296 -2.97 -26.82 1.84
C MET A 296 -4.41 -27.21 1.45
N TYR A 297 -5.00 -26.53 0.46
CA TYR A 297 -6.37 -26.78 0.02
C TYR A 297 -6.48 -27.21 -1.44
N SER A 298 -7.57 -27.91 -1.74
CA SER A 298 -8.00 -28.16 -3.13
C SER A 298 -8.92 -27.04 -3.61
N TYR A 299 -8.68 -26.58 -4.84
CA TYR A 299 -9.48 -25.57 -5.54
C TYR A 299 -10.20 -26.24 -6.70
N LEU A 300 -11.21 -27.04 -6.40
CA LEU A 300 -11.99 -27.73 -7.43
C LEU A 300 -12.94 -26.75 -8.12
N PRO A 301 -13.34 -27.03 -9.38
CA PRO A 301 -14.46 -26.35 -9.99
C PRO A 301 -15.68 -26.40 -9.06
N PRO A 302 -16.41 -25.29 -8.89
CA PRO A 302 -17.62 -25.31 -8.09
C PRO A 302 -18.64 -26.30 -8.66
N PRO A 303 -19.45 -26.95 -7.81
CA PRO A 303 -20.44 -27.91 -8.29
C PRO A 303 -21.53 -27.23 -9.11
N GLU A 304 -22.16 -28.00 -10.00
CA GLU A 304 -23.44 -27.59 -10.57
C GLU A 304 -24.50 -27.50 -9.47
N ALA A 305 -25.33 -26.45 -9.52
CA ALA A 305 -26.36 -26.21 -8.52
C ALA A 305 -27.62 -25.65 -9.19
N ALA A 306 -28.78 -26.06 -8.69
CA ALA A 306 -30.08 -25.56 -9.14
C ALA A 306 -30.32 -24.12 -8.67
N GLU A 307 -31.22 -23.40 -9.34
CA GLU A 307 -31.69 -22.08 -8.88
C GLU A 307 -32.32 -22.17 -7.48
N TRP A 308 -32.11 -21.13 -6.69
CA TRP A 308 -32.62 -21.03 -5.32
C TRP A 308 -34.14 -21.08 -5.30
N ASN A 309 -34.69 -21.84 -4.36
CA ASN A 309 -36.11 -22.09 -4.21
C ASN A 309 -36.52 -21.92 -2.74
N GLU A 310 -37.54 -21.10 -2.47
CA GLU A 310 -37.98 -20.79 -1.10
C GLU A 310 -38.68 -21.98 -0.40
N GLN A 311 -39.20 -22.94 -1.16
CA GLN A 311 -39.83 -24.16 -0.64
C GLN A 311 -38.80 -25.27 -0.36
N GLN A 312 -37.56 -25.13 -0.81
CA GLN A 312 -36.51 -26.10 -0.57
C GLN A 312 -35.83 -25.88 0.79
N GLN A 313 -35.64 -26.96 1.53
CA GLN A 313 -34.78 -26.96 2.71
C GLN A 313 -33.33 -27.19 2.28
N TYR A 314 -32.45 -26.27 2.64
CA TYR A 314 -31.01 -26.32 2.43
C TYR A 314 -30.30 -26.61 3.75
N LYS A 315 -29.41 -27.58 3.74
CA LYS A 315 -28.49 -27.87 4.84
C LYS A 315 -27.21 -27.05 4.66
N LYS A 316 -26.48 -26.86 5.76
CA LYS A 316 -25.14 -26.28 5.70
C LYS A 316 -24.27 -27.07 4.73
N GLY A 317 -23.59 -26.37 3.83
CA GLY A 317 -22.76 -26.93 2.78
C GLY A 317 -23.46 -27.13 1.44
N ASP A 318 -24.80 -27.05 1.38
CA ASP A 318 -25.55 -27.14 0.13
C ASP A 318 -25.29 -25.91 -0.76
N TYR A 319 -25.44 -26.11 -2.07
CA TYR A 319 -25.25 -25.06 -3.07
C TYR A 319 -26.56 -24.70 -3.77
N CYS A 320 -26.70 -23.43 -4.14
CA CYS A 320 -27.74 -22.97 -5.07
C CYS A 320 -27.20 -21.87 -5.98
N ARG A 321 -27.84 -21.67 -7.13
CA ARG A 321 -27.66 -20.50 -7.98
C ARG A 321 -28.70 -19.43 -7.64
N HIS A 322 -28.31 -18.18 -7.74
CA HIS A 322 -29.24 -17.06 -7.69
C HIS A 322 -28.67 -15.89 -8.48
N GLU A 323 -29.45 -15.35 -9.41
CA GLU A 323 -29.03 -14.22 -10.27
C GLU A 323 -27.69 -14.49 -10.97
N GLY A 324 -27.50 -15.72 -11.47
CA GLY A 324 -26.30 -16.15 -12.19
C GLY A 324 -25.08 -16.45 -11.30
N LYS A 325 -25.14 -16.19 -9.99
CA LYS A 325 -24.07 -16.44 -9.03
C LYS A 325 -24.31 -17.72 -8.24
N LEU A 326 -23.23 -18.31 -7.75
CA LEU A 326 -23.28 -19.50 -6.90
C LEU A 326 -23.21 -19.11 -5.42
N TYR A 327 -23.99 -19.79 -4.59
CA TYR A 327 -24.00 -19.59 -3.15
C TYR A 327 -23.88 -20.93 -2.43
N LYS A 328 -23.17 -20.93 -1.30
CA LYS A 328 -23.06 -22.06 -0.39
C LYS A 328 -23.72 -21.71 0.95
N ALA A 329 -24.56 -22.60 1.44
CA ALA A 329 -25.25 -22.44 2.70
C ALA A 329 -24.24 -22.53 3.86
N VAL A 330 -24.02 -21.42 4.58
CA VAL A 330 -23.19 -21.41 5.80
C VAL A 330 -23.97 -21.88 7.03
N TRP A 331 -25.29 -21.87 6.93
CA TRP A 331 -26.24 -22.43 7.90
C TRP A 331 -27.45 -23.01 7.18
N ALA A 332 -28.25 -23.81 7.88
CA ALA A 332 -29.52 -24.30 7.33
C ALA A 332 -30.46 -23.14 6.98
N SER A 333 -31.18 -23.27 5.86
CA SER A 333 -32.13 -22.27 5.34
C SER A 333 -33.33 -22.97 4.69
N GLY A 334 -34.49 -22.32 4.68
CA GLY A 334 -35.71 -22.89 4.09
C GLY A 334 -36.67 -23.46 5.14
N PRO A 335 -37.74 -24.15 4.71
CA PRO A 335 -38.76 -24.67 5.61
C PRO A 335 -38.17 -25.58 6.69
N GLY A 336 -38.48 -25.30 7.95
CA GLY A 336 -38.05 -26.09 9.11
C GLY A 336 -36.57 -25.92 9.50
N ALA A 337 -35.86 -24.93 8.94
CA ALA A 337 -34.54 -24.56 9.43
C ALA A 337 -34.63 -23.96 10.84
N THR A 338 -33.63 -24.22 11.69
CA THR A 338 -33.61 -23.73 13.07
C THR A 338 -32.23 -23.24 13.49
N PHE A 339 -32.19 -22.37 14.49
CA PHE A 339 -30.99 -21.99 15.21
C PHE A 339 -31.18 -22.22 16.71
N LYS A 340 -30.23 -22.88 17.38
CA LYS A 340 -30.25 -23.06 18.84
C LYS A 340 -29.11 -22.27 19.46
N HIS A 341 -29.45 -21.25 20.23
CA HIS A 341 -28.51 -20.50 21.04
C HIS A 341 -28.32 -21.17 22.40
N ASN A 342 -27.09 -21.24 22.90
CA ASN A 342 -26.74 -21.95 24.14
C ASN A 342 -27.51 -21.43 25.36
N PHE A 343 -27.92 -20.16 25.37
CA PHE A 343 -28.56 -19.50 26.51
C PHE A 343 -29.97 -18.97 26.22
N LYS A 344 -30.36 -18.86 24.95
CA LYS A 344 -31.62 -18.20 24.53
C LYS A 344 -32.63 -19.17 23.92
N GLY A 345 -32.28 -20.45 23.84
CA GLY A 345 -33.18 -21.47 23.31
C GLY A 345 -33.14 -21.58 21.78
N LEU A 346 -34.22 -22.07 21.22
CA LEU A 346 -34.33 -22.43 19.81
C LEU A 346 -35.22 -21.42 19.07
N VAL A 347 -34.76 -20.96 17.91
CA VAL A 347 -35.49 -20.07 17.00
C VAL A 347 -35.75 -20.79 15.68
N GLN A 348 -36.99 -20.71 15.20
CA GLN A 348 -37.35 -21.18 13.87
C GLN A 348 -36.87 -20.16 12.82
N LEU A 349 -36.17 -20.65 11.81
CA LEU A 349 -35.72 -19.87 10.67
C LEU A 349 -36.67 -20.13 9.48
N GLY A 350 -36.83 -19.12 8.63
CA GLY A 350 -37.56 -19.22 7.38
C GLY A 350 -36.65 -19.40 6.17
N PRO A 351 -37.21 -19.37 4.95
CA PRO A 351 -36.42 -19.28 3.74
C PRO A 351 -35.61 -17.98 3.72
N SER A 352 -34.28 -18.13 3.71
CA SER A 352 -33.37 -17.02 3.48
C SER A 352 -33.01 -16.97 2.00
N LYS A 353 -33.31 -15.86 1.32
CA LYS A 353 -32.93 -15.63 -0.08
C LYS A 353 -31.46 -15.17 -0.18
N PRO A 354 -30.60 -15.80 -1.02
CA PRO A 354 -29.22 -15.37 -1.19
C PRO A 354 -29.11 -13.94 -1.71
N ARG A 355 -28.06 -13.23 -1.27
CA ARG A 355 -27.68 -11.89 -1.70
C ARG A 355 -26.16 -11.84 -1.93
N PRO A 356 -25.67 -10.95 -2.81
CA PRO A 356 -24.24 -10.82 -3.09
C PRO A 356 -23.37 -10.74 -1.82
N GLY A 357 -22.24 -11.44 -1.84
CA GLY A 357 -21.33 -11.53 -0.70
C GLY A 357 -21.83 -12.45 0.41
N THR A 358 -22.40 -11.90 1.49
CA THR A 358 -22.86 -12.70 2.64
C THR A 358 -24.26 -12.30 3.04
N THR A 359 -25.14 -13.29 3.06
CA THR A 359 -26.51 -13.10 3.50
C THR A 359 -26.60 -13.32 4.99
N SER A 360 -27.07 -12.30 5.70
CA SER A 360 -27.42 -12.39 7.11
C SER A 360 -28.94 -12.41 7.23
N TYR A 361 -29.46 -13.39 7.96
CA TYR A 361 -30.87 -13.58 8.26
C TYR A 361 -31.14 -12.99 9.66
N PRO A 362 -31.96 -11.94 9.78
CA PRO A 362 -32.33 -11.39 11.07
C PRO A 362 -33.26 -12.36 11.80
N MET A 363 -33.09 -12.47 13.11
CA MET A 363 -33.95 -13.30 13.97
C MET A 363 -34.21 -12.59 15.29
N THR A 364 -35.29 -13.01 15.95
CA THR A 364 -35.68 -12.50 17.27
C THR A 364 -35.88 -13.69 18.19
N PHE A 365 -35.28 -13.64 19.37
CA PHE A 365 -35.49 -14.65 20.41
C PHE A 365 -36.81 -14.41 21.15
N ASP A 366 -37.26 -15.39 21.93
CA ASP A 366 -38.53 -15.31 22.70
C ASP A 366 -38.57 -14.14 23.70
N ASP A 367 -37.40 -13.62 24.11
CA ASP A 367 -37.27 -12.45 24.99
C ASP A 367 -37.28 -11.10 24.25
N GLY A 368 -37.50 -11.11 22.93
CA GLY A 368 -37.58 -9.92 22.07
C GLY A 368 -36.23 -9.36 21.63
N ILE A 369 -35.11 -9.97 22.03
CA ILE A 369 -33.77 -9.53 21.58
C ILE A 369 -33.56 -9.96 20.13
N GLU A 370 -33.08 -9.02 19.31
CA GLU A 370 -32.72 -9.27 17.91
C GLU A 370 -31.26 -9.72 17.77
N ASP A 371 -31.03 -10.61 16.81
CA ASP A 371 -29.70 -11.03 16.37
C ASP A 371 -29.73 -11.39 14.88
N ASN A 372 -28.60 -11.82 14.32
CA ASN A 372 -28.53 -12.31 12.96
C ASN A 372 -27.71 -13.59 12.85
N ILE A 373 -28.07 -14.41 11.87
CA ILE A 373 -27.27 -15.57 11.46
C ILE A 373 -26.91 -15.48 10.01
N ARG A 374 -25.66 -15.78 9.68
CA ARG A 374 -25.24 -15.88 8.28
C ARG A 374 -25.81 -17.17 7.71
N THR A 375 -26.52 -17.07 6.59
CA THR A 375 -27.21 -18.21 5.94
C THR A 375 -26.56 -18.58 4.61
N TRP A 376 -26.08 -17.60 3.85
CA TRP A 376 -25.44 -17.82 2.54
C TRP A 376 -24.13 -17.06 2.38
N ARG A 377 -23.19 -17.68 1.66
CA ARG A 377 -21.95 -17.07 1.19
C ARG A 377 -21.87 -17.23 -0.32
N GLU A 378 -21.67 -16.13 -1.04
CA GLU A 378 -21.36 -16.16 -2.47
C GLU A 378 -20.03 -16.90 -2.68
N VAL A 379 -20.02 -17.86 -3.60
CA VAL A 379 -18.88 -18.72 -3.91
C VAL A 379 -18.11 -18.16 -5.08
N TYR A 380 -16.84 -17.83 -4.86
CA TYR A 380 -15.91 -17.44 -5.89
C TYR A 380 -14.48 -17.78 -5.47
N THR A 381 -13.60 -17.86 -6.46
CA THR A 381 -12.15 -18.03 -6.27
C THR A 381 -11.44 -16.86 -6.94
N GLN A 382 -10.49 -16.27 -6.23
CA GLN A 382 -9.61 -15.22 -6.72
C GLN A 382 -8.17 -15.70 -6.61
N VAL A 383 -7.39 -15.40 -7.64
CA VAL A 383 -5.97 -15.73 -7.68
C VAL A 383 -5.20 -14.43 -7.86
N TYR A 384 -4.26 -14.19 -6.95
CA TYR A 384 -3.42 -13.00 -6.95
C TYR A 384 -1.98 -13.40 -7.20
N TYR A 385 -1.31 -12.66 -8.06
CA TYR A 385 0.13 -12.79 -8.30
C TYR A 385 0.87 -11.52 -7.91
N GLN A 386 1.88 -11.66 -7.07
CA GLN A 386 2.81 -10.61 -6.73
C GLN A 386 4.17 -10.94 -7.36
N PRO A 387 4.68 -10.12 -8.30
CA PRO A 387 6.02 -10.31 -8.87
C PRO A 387 7.12 -10.33 -7.79
N PRO A 388 8.26 -10.99 -8.06
CA PRO A 388 9.41 -10.97 -7.16
C PRO A 388 9.85 -9.53 -6.89
N GLN A 389 10.26 -9.29 -5.65
CA GLN A 389 10.70 -7.98 -5.19
C GLN A 389 12.00 -8.10 -4.42
N ALA A 390 12.80 -7.03 -4.47
CA ALA A 390 13.97 -6.94 -3.62
C ALA A 390 13.55 -7.04 -2.15
N ALA A 391 14.29 -7.85 -1.38
CA ALA A 391 14.11 -7.89 0.06
C ALA A 391 14.42 -6.52 0.66
N LEU A 392 13.61 -6.10 1.63
CA LEU A 392 13.85 -4.87 2.38
C LEU A 392 14.47 -5.17 3.74
N SER A 393 15.36 -4.29 4.17
CA SER A 393 15.85 -4.23 5.54
C SER A 393 15.27 -3.02 6.25
N ILE A 394 14.60 -3.26 7.38
CA ILE A 394 14.05 -2.22 8.26
C ILE A 394 14.76 -2.35 9.59
N ASP A 395 15.59 -1.37 9.92
CA ASP A 395 16.37 -1.35 11.15
C ASP A 395 15.97 -0.17 12.04
N GLY A 396 15.77 -0.45 13.32
CA GLY A 396 15.51 0.55 14.35
C GLY A 396 14.13 1.23 14.28
N LEU A 397 13.19 0.71 13.50
CA LEU A 397 11.84 1.29 13.38
C LEU A 397 11.19 1.35 14.77
N SER A 398 10.96 2.57 15.27
CA SER A 398 10.37 2.84 16.58
C SER A 398 9.06 3.59 16.38
N ILE A 399 7.96 3.00 16.84
CA ILE A 399 6.61 3.57 16.75
C ILE A 399 6.04 3.71 18.16
N GLU A 400 5.78 4.96 18.53
CA GLU A 400 5.11 5.31 19.77
C GLU A 400 3.65 5.64 19.47
N VAL A 401 2.74 5.00 20.19
CA VAL A 401 1.31 5.30 20.18
C VAL A 401 0.94 6.00 21.48
N SER A 402 0.34 7.17 21.36
CA SER A 402 -0.23 7.93 22.48
C SER A 402 -1.74 8.11 22.25
N VAL A 403 -2.52 8.00 23.31
CA VAL A 403 -3.99 8.14 23.28
C VAL A 403 -4.36 9.41 24.03
N VAL A 404 -4.88 10.38 23.28
CA VAL A 404 -5.33 11.67 23.81
C VAL A 404 -6.50 11.43 24.77
N GLY A 405 -6.44 12.00 25.98
CA GLY A 405 -7.50 11.90 26.98
C GLY A 405 -7.47 10.64 27.86
N SER A 406 -6.49 9.75 27.67
CA SER A 406 -6.34 8.53 28.48
C SER A 406 -5.90 8.79 29.94
N ASP A 407 -5.57 10.02 30.31
CA ASP A 407 -5.06 10.34 31.65
C ASP A 407 -6.09 10.09 32.78
N THR A 408 -7.37 9.98 32.44
CA THR A 408 -8.47 9.94 33.41
C THR A 408 -9.24 8.62 33.47
N GLU A 409 -9.21 7.80 32.41
CA GLU A 409 -9.99 6.56 32.31
C GLU A 409 -9.19 5.43 31.68
N LYS A 410 -9.48 4.18 32.09
CA LYS A 410 -8.93 2.99 31.43
C LYS A 410 -9.63 2.75 30.11
N LEU A 411 -8.90 2.86 29.01
CA LEU A 411 -9.42 2.75 27.66
C LEU A 411 -8.93 1.45 27.00
N ARG A 412 -9.88 0.62 26.56
CA ARG A 412 -9.59 -0.50 25.66
C ARG A 412 -9.93 -0.08 24.23
N LEU A 413 -8.93 0.07 23.38
CA LEU A 413 -9.15 0.38 21.97
C LEU A 413 -9.60 -0.88 21.21
N ASN A 414 -10.37 -0.67 20.14
CA ASN A 414 -10.81 -1.75 19.27
C ASN A 414 -9.67 -2.29 18.41
N SER A 415 -9.50 -3.62 18.41
CA SER A 415 -8.48 -4.35 17.65
C SER A 415 -8.49 -3.99 16.17
N GLY A 416 -7.34 -3.66 15.59
CA GLY A 416 -7.17 -3.31 14.17
C GLY A 416 -7.15 -1.81 13.88
N SER A 417 -7.29 -0.97 14.91
CA SER A 417 -7.34 0.49 14.78
C SER A 417 -6.03 1.20 15.16
N ALA A 418 -5.10 0.52 15.84
CA ALA A 418 -3.92 1.15 16.43
C ALA A 418 -2.68 1.11 15.52
N LEU A 419 -2.20 -0.07 15.15
CA LEU A 419 -1.03 -0.22 14.27
C LEU A 419 -1.08 -1.56 13.52
N SER A 420 -0.68 -1.56 12.26
CA SER A 420 -0.45 -2.78 11.48
C SER A 420 0.83 -2.62 10.68
N VAL A 421 1.80 -3.49 10.95
CA VAL A 421 3.04 -3.61 10.18
C VAL A 421 3.03 -5.00 9.57
N SER A 422 2.89 -5.10 8.24
CA SER A 422 2.82 -6.38 7.54
C SER A 422 3.51 -6.31 6.20
N ARG A 423 4.51 -7.16 5.96
CA ARG A 423 4.98 -7.52 4.61
C ARG A 423 5.73 -8.85 4.65
N SER A 424 5.61 -9.62 3.59
CA SER A 424 6.49 -10.77 3.31
C SER A 424 7.79 -10.28 2.66
N ASN A 425 8.89 -11.01 2.83
CA ASN A 425 10.21 -10.64 2.29
C ASN A 425 10.80 -9.34 2.86
N THR A 426 10.74 -9.19 4.19
CA THR A 426 11.33 -8.06 4.91
C THR A 426 12.05 -8.56 6.16
N THR A 427 13.26 -8.08 6.38
CA THR A 427 14.00 -8.30 7.62
C THR A 427 13.72 -7.14 8.56
N LEU A 428 13.15 -7.44 9.73
CA LEU A 428 12.89 -6.47 10.80
C LEU A 428 13.98 -6.61 11.86
N ASN A 429 14.82 -5.59 12.00
CA ASN A 429 15.84 -5.49 13.04
C ASN A 429 15.44 -4.39 14.02
N ASN A 430 15.56 -4.66 15.32
CA ASN A 430 15.34 -3.66 16.38
C ASN A 430 13.98 -2.93 16.33
N LEU A 431 12.92 -3.60 15.85
CA LEU A 431 11.57 -3.05 15.83
C LEU A 431 11.06 -2.79 17.25
N LYS A 432 10.56 -1.57 17.50
CA LYS A 432 9.91 -1.19 18.75
C LYS A 432 8.54 -0.61 18.46
N VAL A 433 7.52 -1.18 19.10
CA VAL A 433 6.15 -0.65 19.09
C VAL A 433 5.70 -0.58 20.54
N PHE A 434 5.30 0.61 21.00
CA PHE A 434 4.87 0.78 22.39
C PHE A 434 3.77 1.84 22.50
N CYS A 435 2.95 1.69 23.55
CA CYS A 435 1.96 2.69 23.95
C CYS A 435 2.55 3.51 25.11
N SER A 436 2.57 4.84 24.99
CA SER A 436 3.01 5.72 26.08
C SER A 436 1.88 6.15 27.02
N SER A 437 0.63 5.80 26.69
CA SER A 437 -0.55 6.07 27.51
C SER A 437 -0.80 4.94 28.53
N PRO A 438 -0.55 5.14 29.84
CA PRO A 438 -0.56 4.05 30.83
C PRO A 438 -1.94 3.44 31.07
N ASN A 439 -3.00 4.21 30.80
CA ASN A 439 -4.38 3.74 30.95
C ASN A 439 -5.00 3.25 29.63
N ALA A 440 -4.23 3.19 28.54
CA ALA A 440 -4.74 2.70 27.26
C ALA A 440 -4.19 1.32 26.92
N THR A 441 -5.07 0.39 26.57
CA THR A 441 -4.74 -0.92 26.01
C THR A 441 -5.10 -0.92 24.53
N LEU A 442 -4.10 -1.21 23.67
CA LEU A 442 -4.21 -1.20 22.21
C LEU A 442 -4.90 -2.46 21.64
#